data_AF-A0A8X6LJY8-F1
#
_entry.id   AF-A0A8X6LJY8-F1
#
_cell.length_a   1.000
_cell.length_b   1.000
_cell.length_c   1.000
_cell.angle_alpha   90.00
_cell.angle_beta   90.00
_cell.angle_gamma   90.00
#
_symmetry.space_group_name_H-M   'P 1'
#
loop_
_entity.id
_entity.type
_entity.pdbx_description
1 polymer ?
#
loop_
_entity_poly.entity_id
_entity_poly.type
_entity_poly.pdbx_seq_one_letter_code
_entity_poly.pdbx_strand_id
1 'polypeptide(L)'
;MATLRSTAPHFVRCIIPNETKSPGVIDAGLVMHQLTCNGVLEGIRICRKGFPNRMIYPDFKQRYTILAASAVPKGFVDAKKVAESVLEAIQLDKNDYRLGNTKVFFRAGVLGRLEEMRDDRLAKIVTWLQAWIRWYLSKKEFKKLQEQRVALLVIQRNLRKFLQLRNWLWYKLYIKVKPLLSMARVEDEMKELEDKLKKALESLEKEEKLRKDLEHQNVKLLQEKNDIFLQLDSERTGAGDLEERLAKTVSIKNDLEQQLQELQERLSSEEDAHTNLNSTKKKLEGEISNLKKEVEDLQLVIQKAEQDKASKDHQIRNLNDEIAHQDELINKLNREKKQLQEMGQKTGEDLQATEDKLNHMNKVKAKLESTLDELEDALSREKKLRGDVEKNKRKVEGDLKLAQEAVADLEKNKKELEQSLQRKEKEMASLAAKLEDEQSLVAKLQKQIKELQVCRNENYLLPFQK
;
A
#
# COMPACT_ATOMS: atom_id res chain seq x y z
N MET A 1 -3.76 31.73 46.90
CA MET A 1 -5.23 31.57 46.95
C MET A 1 -5.77 31.06 48.30
N ALA A 2 -4.98 30.32 49.10
CA ALA A 2 -5.46 29.74 50.37
C ALA A 2 -6.08 30.77 51.34
N THR A 3 -5.40 31.89 51.59
CA THR A 3 -5.88 32.95 52.49
C THR A 3 -7.20 33.58 52.04
N LEU A 4 -7.41 33.74 50.73
CA LEU A 4 -8.65 34.30 50.19
C LEU A 4 -9.85 33.35 50.38
N ARG A 5 -9.62 32.04 50.43
CA ARG A 5 -10.67 31.03 50.65
C ARG A 5 -11.01 30.82 52.13
N SER A 6 -10.06 31.09 53.03
CA SER A 6 -10.27 30.94 54.48
C SER A 6 -10.88 32.17 55.14
N THR A 7 -10.93 33.30 54.44
CA THR A 7 -11.51 34.56 54.94
C THR A 7 -12.96 34.75 54.46
N ALA A 8 -13.70 35.65 55.10
CA ALA A 8 -15.04 36.04 54.67
C ALA A 8 -14.93 37.15 53.60
N PRO A 9 -15.23 36.87 52.32
CA PRO A 9 -15.04 37.86 51.27
C PRO A 9 -16.22 38.84 51.22
N HIS A 10 -15.89 40.13 51.09
CA HIS A 10 -16.84 41.18 50.73
C HIS A 10 -16.48 41.72 49.36
N PHE A 11 -17.45 41.75 48.44
CA PHE A 11 -17.21 42.10 47.05
C PHE A 11 -17.72 43.50 46.73
N VAL A 12 -16.91 44.30 46.04
CA VAL A 12 -17.31 45.54 45.38
C VAL A 12 -17.09 45.35 43.88
N ARG A 13 -18.17 45.37 43.09
CA ARG A 13 -18.08 45.33 41.62
C ARG A 13 -18.19 46.74 41.06
N CYS A 14 -17.07 47.26 40.59
CA CYS A 14 -17.03 48.53 39.88
C CYS A 14 -17.54 48.33 38.45
N ILE A 15 -18.43 49.22 38.00
CA ILE A 15 -18.97 49.25 36.64
C ILE A 15 -18.45 50.51 35.95
N ILE A 16 -17.89 50.36 34.76
CA ILE A 16 -17.41 51.48 33.95
C ILE A 16 -18.63 52.16 33.32
N PRO A 17 -18.87 53.47 33.58
CA PRO A 17 -20.06 54.14 33.08
C PRO A 17 -19.97 54.52 31.60
N ASN A 18 -18.78 54.88 31.10
CA ASN A 18 -18.51 55.23 29.71
C ASN A 18 -17.01 55.11 29.39
N GLU A 19 -16.65 54.98 28.11
CA GLU A 19 -15.24 54.89 27.68
C GLU A 19 -14.52 56.25 27.65
N THR A 20 -15.27 57.34 27.50
CA THR A 20 -14.73 58.71 27.42
C THR A 20 -14.19 59.25 28.74
N LYS A 21 -14.35 58.52 29.86
CA LYS A 21 -14.00 58.93 31.23
C LYS A 21 -14.68 60.23 31.68
N SER A 22 -15.81 60.58 31.07
CA SER A 22 -16.57 61.79 31.41
C SER A 22 -17.43 61.55 32.66
N PRO A 23 -17.38 62.41 33.68
CA PRO A 23 -18.26 62.29 34.84
C PRO A 23 -19.72 62.57 34.44
N GLY A 24 -20.67 61.83 35.05
CA GLY A 24 -22.12 62.03 34.82
C GLY A 24 -22.69 61.48 33.52
N VAL A 25 -21.84 61.00 32.59
CA VAL A 25 -22.27 60.35 31.35
C VAL A 25 -22.33 58.84 31.55
N ILE A 26 -23.40 58.19 31.08
CA ILE A 26 -23.56 56.73 31.17
C ILE A 26 -23.94 56.15 29.81
N ASP A 27 -23.24 55.09 29.40
CA ASP A 27 -23.53 54.30 28.21
C ASP A 27 -24.27 53.01 28.61
N ALA A 28 -25.51 52.89 28.17
CA ALA A 28 -26.36 51.75 28.46
C ALA A 28 -25.85 50.44 27.83
N GLY A 29 -25.28 50.48 26.63
CA GLY A 29 -24.79 49.29 25.94
C GLY A 29 -23.59 48.70 26.68
N LEU A 30 -22.64 49.56 27.06
CA LEU A 30 -21.45 49.18 27.82
C LEU A 30 -21.80 48.63 29.22
N VAL A 31 -22.73 49.26 29.92
CA VAL A 31 -23.18 48.80 31.25
C VAL A 31 -23.93 47.47 31.14
N MET A 32 -24.81 47.31 30.14
CA MET A 32 -25.56 46.06 29.95
C MET A 32 -24.63 44.87 29.65
N HIS A 33 -23.60 45.08 28.84
CA HIS A 33 -22.57 44.07 28.58
C HIS A 33 -21.84 43.67 29.88
N GLN A 34 -21.37 44.65 30.66
CA GLN A 34 -20.67 44.39 31.93
C GLN A 34 -21.55 43.65 32.95
N LEU A 35 -22.81 44.03 33.12
CA LEU A 35 -23.71 43.38 34.08
C LEU A 35 -23.96 41.91 33.72
N THR A 36 -24.02 41.60 32.42
CA THR A 36 -24.21 40.25 31.89
C THR A 36 -22.95 39.41 32.07
N CYS A 37 -21.79 39.88 31.60
CA CYS A 37 -20.53 39.13 31.67
C CYS A 37 -20.02 38.94 33.10
N ASN A 38 -20.23 39.93 33.98
CA ASN A 38 -19.85 39.81 35.38
C ASN A 38 -20.82 38.91 36.18
N GLY A 39 -21.94 38.44 35.62
CA GLY A 39 -22.92 37.62 36.35
C GLY A 39 -23.53 38.38 37.53
N VAL A 40 -23.79 39.69 37.36
CA VAL A 40 -24.42 40.50 38.41
C VAL A 40 -25.87 40.05 38.62
N LEU A 41 -26.56 39.66 37.55
CA LEU A 41 -27.94 39.16 37.61
C LEU A 41 -28.05 37.86 38.41
N GLU A 42 -27.13 36.91 38.20
CA GLU A 42 -27.05 35.66 38.94
C GLU A 42 -26.76 35.92 40.42
N GLY A 43 -25.83 36.84 40.71
CA GLY A 43 -25.52 37.27 42.07
C GLY A 43 -26.75 37.83 42.79
N ILE A 44 -27.48 38.75 42.15
CA ILE A 44 -28.72 39.33 42.70
C ILE A 44 -29.79 38.25 42.88
N ARG A 45 -29.96 37.34 41.91
CA ARG A 45 -30.95 36.26 41.96
C ARG A 45 -30.70 35.34 43.15
N ILE A 46 -29.44 34.98 43.42
CA ILE A 46 -29.04 34.16 44.57
C ILE A 46 -29.25 34.95 45.87
N CYS A 47 -28.85 36.22 45.94
CA CYS A 47 -29.06 37.05 47.13
C CYS A 47 -30.55 37.26 47.45
N ARG A 48 -31.44 37.32 46.44
CA ARG A 48 -32.89 37.48 46.62
C ARG A 48 -33.60 36.19 47.04
N LYS A 49 -33.14 35.03 46.54
CA LYS A 49 -33.66 33.72 46.96
C LYS A 49 -33.08 33.25 48.29
N GLY A 50 -31.84 33.65 48.56
CA GLY A 50 -31.09 33.26 49.75
C GLY A 50 -31.27 34.20 50.93
N PHE A 51 -30.52 33.89 51.98
CA PHE A 51 -30.41 34.66 53.21
C PHE A 51 -28.94 35.08 53.37
N PRO A 52 -28.58 36.30 52.94
CA PRO A 52 -27.19 36.75 52.91
C PRO A 52 -26.59 36.91 54.31
N ASN A 53 -27.41 37.32 55.28
CA ASN A 53 -26.97 37.53 56.66
C ASN A 53 -27.15 36.25 57.47
N ARG A 54 -26.10 35.85 58.21
CA ARG A 54 -26.06 34.61 58.98
C ARG A 54 -25.45 34.89 60.35
N MET A 55 -26.18 34.55 61.41
CA MET A 55 -25.72 34.73 62.78
C MET A 55 -25.77 33.42 63.56
N ILE A 56 -24.80 33.23 64.47
CA ILE A 56 -24.74 32.08 65.36
C ILE A 56 -25.73 32.30 66.53
N TYR A 57 -26.44 31.26 66.96
CA TYR A 57 -27.48 31.40 67.99
C TYR A 57 -27.01 32.04 69.31
N PRO A 58 -25.86 31.65 69.90
CA PRO A 58 -25.28 32.34 71.04
C PRO A 58 -25.14 33.86 70.87
N ASP A 59 -24.66 34.33 69.72
CA ASP A 59 -24.48 35.75 69.43
C ASP A 59 -25.84 36.45 69.27
N PHE A 60 -26.78 35.81 68.55
CA PHE A 60 -28.15 36.33 68.42
C PHE A 60 -28.84 36.48 69.78
N LYS A 61 -28.75 35.44 70.63
CA LYS A 61 -29.27 35.45 71.99
C LYS A 61 -28.65 36.59 72.79
N GLN A 62 -27.33 36.73 72.80
CA GLN A 62 -26.66 37.78 73.56
C GLN A 62 -27.05 39.18 73.10
N ARG A 63 -27.19 39.41 71.79
CA ARG A 63 -27.49 40.74 71.25
C ARG A 63 -28.96 41.15 71.39
N TYR A 64 -29.90 40.26 71.06
CA TYR A 64 -31.30 40.63 70.87
C TYR A 64 -32.24 40.22 72.02
N THR A 65 -31.76 39.53 73.05
CA THR A 65 -32.59 39.24 74.25
C THR A 65 -33.18 40.50 74.87
N ILE A 66 -32.49 41.65 74.77
CA ILE A 66 -32.96 42.94 75.25
C ILE A 66 -34.26 43.42 74.55
N LEU A 67 -34.50 43.01 73.31
CA LEU A 67 -35.69 43.41 72.56
C LEU A 67 -36.96 42.80 73.16
N ALA A 68 -36.86 41.59 73.73
CA ALA A 68 -37.99 40.82 74.22
C ALA A 68 -37.67 40.13 75.57
N ALA A 69 -37.17 40.91 76.54
CA ALA A 69 -36.76 40.38 77.85
C ALA A 69 -37.88 39.69 78.64
N SER A 70 -39.15 40.01 78.36
CA SER A 70 -40.32 39.36 78.98
C SER A 70 -40.68 38.02 78.34
N ALA A 71 -40.36 37.81 77.06
CA ALA A 71 -40.69 36.59 76.31
C ALA A 71 -39.64 35.48 76.48
N VAL A 72 -38.44 35.81 76.97
CA VAL A 72 -37.36 34.85 77.19
C VAL A 72 -37.46 34.25 78.60
N PRO A 73 -37.57 32.93 78.76
CA PRO A 73 -37.63 32.29 80.08
C PRO A 73 -36.35 32.54 80.88
N LYS A 74 -36.50 32.79 82.19
CA LYS A 74 -35.35 32.97 83.09
C LYS A 74 -34.69 31.62 83.36
N GLY A 75 -33.45 31.43 82.88
CA GLY A 75 -32.66 30.21 83.10
C GLY A 75 -31.75 29.84 81.92
N PHE A 76 -31.09 28.68 81.99
CA PHE A 76 -30.33 28.13 80.86
C PHE A 76 -31.30 27.54 79.83
N VAL A 77 -31.71 28.38 78.89
CA VAL A 77 -32.56 27.99 77.75
C VAL A 77 -31.71 27.83 76.50
N ASP A 78 -32.02 26.80 75.71
CA ASP A 78 -31.45 26.55 74.39
C ASP A 78 -31.48 27.82 73.52
N ALA A 79 -30.33 28.16 72.93
CA ALA A 79 -30.15 29.41 72.20
C ALA A 79 -31.04 29.50 70.95
N LYS A 80 -31.38 28.35 70.34
CA LYS A 80 -32.31 28.31 69.21
C LYS A 80 -33.73 28.67 69.62
N LYS A 81 -34.23 28.10 70.72
CA LYS A 81 -35.56 28.43 71.27
C LYS A 81 -35.67 29.89 71.72
N VAL A 82 -34.59 30.43 72.30
CA VAL A 82 -34.55 31.86 72.65
C VAL A 82 -34.62 32.73 71.40
N ALA A 83 -33.88 32.39 70.34
CA ALA A 83 -33.95 33.12 69.09
C ALA A 83 -35.36 33.10 68.49
N GLU A 84 -36.03 31.94 68.49
CA GLU A 84 -37.41 31.80 68.04
C GLU A 84 -38.37 32.66 68.87
N SER A 85 -38.29 32.60 70.21
CA SER A 85 -39.14 33.37 71.12
C SER A 85 -38.96 34.88 70.94
N VAL A 86 -37.71 35.34 70.75
CA VAL A 86 -37.40 36.76 70.51
C VAL A 86 -37.97 37.20 69.15
N LEU A 87 -37.80 36.39 68.10
CA LEU A 87 -38.28 36.70 66.75
C LEU A 87 -39.82 36.72 66.66
N GLU A 88 -40.49 35.85 67.41
CA GLU A 88 -41.95 35.84 67.53
C GLU A 88 -42.46 37.03 68.35
N ALA A 89 -41.79 37.37 69.46
CA ALA A 89 -42.17 38.50 70.30
C ALA A 89 -42.05 39.86 69.59
N ILE A 90 -41.07 40.02 68.70
CA ILE A 90 -40.94 41.22 67.85
C ILE A 90 -41.84 41.18 66.60
N GLN A 91 -42.61 40.10 66.41
CA GLN A 91 -43.53 39.91 65.28
C GLN A 91 -42.83 40.05 63.91
N LEU A 92 -41.65 39.46 63.76
CA LEU A 92 -40.96 39.46 62.46
C LEU A 92 -41.65 38.48 61.50
N ASP A 93 -41.82 38.88 60.23
CA ASP A 93 -42.38 37.97 59.22
C ASP A 93 -41.49 36.73 59.09
N LYS A 94 -42.11 35.55 59.11
CA LYS A 94 -41.43 34.29 58.87
C LYS A 94 -40.72 34.28 57.51
N ASN A 95 -41.11 35.06 56.52
CA ASN A 95 -40.39 35.12 55.23
C ASN A 95 -39.00 35.79 55.32
N ASP A 96 -38.78 36.61 56.34
CA ASP A 96 -37.57 37.42 56.51
C ASP A 96 -36.44 36.68 57.22
N TYR A 97 -36.75 35.54 57.85
CA TYR A 97 -35.77 34.71 58.53
C TYR A 97 -35.99 33.20 58.32
N ARG A 98 -34.92 32.43 58.55
CA ARG A 98 -34.97 30.96 58.64
C ARG A 98 -34.10 30.47 59.79
N LEU A 99 -34.63 29.50 60.55
CA LEU A 99 -33.92 28.84 61.65
C LEU A 99 -33.14 27.63 61.11
N GLY A 100 -31.81 27.66 61.23
CA GLY A 100 -30.97 26.50 60.97
C GLY A 100 -30.68 25.68 62.22
N ASN A 101 -29.65 24.82 62.15
CA ASN A 101 -29.21 23.99 63.28
C ASN A 101 -28.32 24.77 64.25
N THR A 102 -27.31 25.47 63.75
CA THR A 102 -26.36 26.28 64.53
C THR A 102 -26.48 27.79 64.31
N LYS A 103 -27.15 28.20 63.22
CA LYS A 103 -27.25 29.59 62.80
C LYS A 103 -28.69 29.97 62.44
N VAL A 104 -29.02 31.23 62.67
CA VAL A 104 -30.21 31.90 62.13
C VAL A 104 -29.82 32.69 60.89
N PHE A 105 -30.71 32.70 59.91
CA PHE A 105 -30.50 33.28 58.58
C PHE A 105 -31.50 34.42 58.38
N PHE A 106 -31.03 35.57 57.88
CA PHE A 106 -31.84 36.77 57.65
C PHE A 106 -31.73 37.26 56.20
N ARG A 107 -32.84 37.83 55.69
CA ARG A 107 -32.82 38.59 54.44
C ARG A 107 -32.02 39.89 54.63
N ALA A 108 -31.68 40.52 53.50
CA ALA A 108 -31.05 41.83 53.50
C ALA A 108 -31.98 42.87 54.18
N GLY A 109 -31.39 43.82 54.91
CA GLY A 109 -32.13 44.88 55.61
C GLY A 109 -32.71 44.49 56.98
N VAL A 110 -33.15 43.24 57.15
CA VAL A 110 -33.78 42.76 58.40
C VAL A 110 -32.88 42.95 59.62
N LEU A 111 -31.60 42.59 59.50
CA LEU A 111 -30.64 42.72 60.60
C LEU A 111 -30.41 44.20 60.99
N GLY A 112 -30.41 45.10 60.01
CA GLY A 112 -30.30 46.55 60.28
C GLY A 112 -31.49 47.06 61.10
N ARG A 113 -32.71 46.63 60.77
CA ARG A 113 -33.90 46.96 61.55
C ARG A 113 -33.82 46.43 62.99
N LEU A 114 -33.30 45.21 63.18
CA LEU A 114 -33.11 44.63 64.51
C LEU A 114 -32.07 45.40 65.34
N GLU A 115 -30.98 45.87 64.73
CA GLU A 115 -29.99 46.71 65.41
C GLU A 115 -30.56 48.08 65.76
N GLU A 116 -31.34 48.72 64.87
CA GLU A 116 -31.99 50.01 65.16
C GLU A 116 -32.95 49.91 66.36
N MET A 117 -33.83 48.89 66.36
CA MET A 117 -34.73 48.62 67.50
C MET A 117 -33.95 48.34 68.80
N ARG A 118 -32.77 47.73 68.69
CA ARG A 118 -31.90 47.42 69.83
C ARG A 118 -31.23 48.67 70.36
N ASP A 119 -30.75 49.53 69.48
CA ASP A 119 -30.12 50.81 69.81
C ASP A 119 -31.11 51.73 70.53
N ASP A 120 -32.38 51.78 70.12
CA ASP A 120 -33.42 52.53 70.83
C ASP A 120 -33.62 52.06 72.28
N ARG A 121 -33.55 50.74 72.51
CA ARG A 121 -33.65 50.16 73.85
C ARG A 121 -32.39 50.40 74.66
N LEU A 122 -31.22 50.22 74.05
CA LEU A 122 -29.93 50.44 74.68
C LEU A 122 -29.73 51.92 75.02
N ALA A 123 -30.15 52.85 74.18
CA ALA A 123 -30.05 54.28 74.42
C ALA A 123 -30.69 54.68 75.74
N LYS A 124 -31.85 54.10 76.08
CA LYS A 124 -32.53 54.32 77.38
C LYS A 124 -31.70 53.80 78.55
N ILE A 125 -31.20 52.57 78.45
CA ILE A 125 -30.37 51.94 79.51
C ILE A 125 -29.04 52.68 79.68
N VAL A 126 -28.37 53.02 78.59
CA VAL A 126 -27.12 53.78 78.58
C VAL A 126 -27.33 55.16 79.17
N THR A 127 -28.47 55.81 78.89
CA THR A 127 -28.81 57.10 79.53
C THR A 127 -28.96 56.95 81.05
N TRP A 128 -29.59 55.87 81.54
CA TRP A 128 -29.65 55.59 82.97
C TRP A 128 -28.28 55.32 83.58
N LEU A 129 -27.43 54.54 82.91
CA LEU A 129 -26.05 54.29 83.37
C LEU A 129 -25.25 55.60 83.43
N GLN A 130 -25.34 56.43 82.39
CA GLN A 130 -24.71 57.75 82.36
C GLN A 130 -25.25 58.64 83.49
N ALA A 131 -26.55 58.61 83.77
CA ALA A 131 -27.15 59.34 84.88
C ALA A 131 -26.61 58.85 86.23
N TRP A 132 -26.45 57.53 86.43
CA TRP A 132 -25.85 56.96 87.64
C TRP A 132 -24.38 57.34 87.81
N ILE A 133 -23.59 57.32 86.73
CA ILE A 133 -22.19 57.75 86.76
C ILE A 133 -22.10 59.23 87.12
N ARG A 134 -22.91 60.09 86.48
CA ARG A 134 -22.97 61.53 86.78
C ARG A 134 -23.39 61.77 88.23
N TRP A 135 -24.44 61.09 88.70
CA TRP A 135 -24.87 61.15 90.09
C TRP A 135 -23.76 60.72 91.06
N TYR A 136 -23.05 59.62 90.78
CA TYR A 136 -21.97 59.13 91.62
C TYR A 136 -20.81 60.13 91.70
N LEU A 137 -20.39 60.68 90.55
CA LEU A 137 -19.36 61.72 90.48
C LEU A 137 -19.78 62.97 91.26
N SER A 138 -20.98 63.49 90.99
CA SER A 138 -21.51 64.65 91.70
C SER A 138 -21.63 64.42 93.21
N LYS A 139 -22.03 63.21 93.64
CA LYS A 139 -22.14 62.86 95.07
C LYS A 139 -20.77 62.81 95.74
N LYS A 140 -19.75 62.26 95.07
CA LYS A 140 -18.36 62.23 95.57
C LYS A 140 -17.80 63.65 95.70
N GLU A 141 -18.03 64.48 94.70
CA GLU A 141 -17.56 65.87 94.69
C GLU A 141 -18.31 66.75 95.71
N PHE A 142 -19.62 66.56 95.84
CA PHE A 142 -20.43 67.25 96.85
C PHE A 142 -20.01 66.91 98.28
N LYS A 143 -19.66 65.65 98.56
CA LYS A 143 -19.13 65.24 99.87
C LYS A 143 -17.84 66.02 100.20
N LYS A 144 -16.95 66.20 99.23
CA LYS A 144 -15.74 67.04 99.39
C LYS A 144 -16.10 68.49 99.73
N LEU A 145 -17.09 69.08 99.07
CA LEU A 145 -17.56 70.44 99.37
C LEU A 145 -18.19 70.56 100.77
N GLN A 146 -18.94 69.55 101.22
CA GLN A 146 -19.50 69.51 102.57
C GLN A 146 -18.40 69.46 103.64
N GLU A 147 -17.41 68.58 103.45
CA GLU A 147 -16.25 68.47 104.33
C GLU A 147 -15.44 69.76 104.36
N GLN A 148 -15.24 70.41 103.20
CA GLN A 148 -14.59 71.72 103.11
C GLN A 148 -15.32 72.80 103.90
N ARG A 149 -16.66 72.82 103.89
CA ARG A 149 -17.44 73.80 104.66
C ARG A 149 -17.23 73.66 106.16
N VAL A 150 -17.24 72.43 106.69
CA VAL A 150 -16.99 72.18 108.11
C VAL A 150 -15.53 72.50 108.45
N ALA A 151 -14.59 72.05 107.63
CA ALA A 151 -13.17 72.34 107.80
C ALA A 151 -12.90 73.85 107.80
N LEU A 152 -13.56 74.64 106.95
CA LEU A 152 -13.41 76.09 106.90
C LEU A 152 -13.79 76.76 108.23
N LEU A 153 -14.89 76.35 108.86
CA LEU A 153 -15.31 76.88 110.17
C LEU A 153 -14.27 76.55 111.25
N VAL A 154 -13.74 75.33 111.24
CA VAL A 154 -12.69 74.89 112.18
C VAL A 154 -11.39 75.67 111.93
N ILE A 155 -10.99 75.89 110.67
CA ILE A 155 -9.82 76.69 110.29
C ILE A 155 -9.99 78.13 110.80
N GLN A 156 -11.12 78.78 110.50
CA GLN A 156 -11.39 80.15 110.96
C GLN A 156 -11.33 80.27 112.49
N ARG A 157 -11.93 79.32 113.23
CA ARG A 157 -11.86 79.28 114.69
C ARG A 157 -10.43 79.12 115.20
N ASN A 158 -9.68 78.19 114.61
CA ASN A 158 -8.29 77.93 114.99
C ASN A 158 -7.37 79.10 114.65
N LEU A 159 -7.54 79.77 113.51
CA LEU A 159 -6.76 80.96 113.13
C LEU A 159 -6.96 82.10 114.14
N ARG A 160 -8.21 82.36 114.56
CA ARG A 160 -8.49 83.36 115.60
C ARG A 160 -7.81 83.00 116.93
N LYS A 161 -7.86 81.74 117.34
CA LYS A 161 -7.17 81.26 118.56
C LYS A 161 -5.66 81.35 118.41
N PHE A 162 -5.08 80.92 117.28
CA PHE A 162 -3.65 81.01 117.01
C PHE A 162 -3.16 82.45 117.07
N LEU A 163 -3.93 83.42 116.54
CA LEU A 163 -3.58 84.84 116.63
C LEU A 163 -3.46 85.32 118.09
N GLN A 164 -4.30 84.81 119.00
CA GLN A 164 -4.20 85.06 120.44
C GLN A 164 -3.02 84.31 121.07
N LEU A 165 -2.83 83.04 120.75
CA LEU A 165 -1.81 82.15 121.33
C LEU A 165 -0.38 82.47 120.87
N ARG A 166 -0.18 82.99 119.65
CA ARG A 166 1.15 83.23 119.06
C ARG A 166 2.04 84.13 119.92
N ASN A 167 1.43 85.09 120.62
CA ASN A 167 2.15 86.02 121.48
C ASN A 167 2.33 85.50 122.92
N TRP A 168 1.68 84.39 123.29
CA TRP A 168 1.73 83.83 124.64
C TRP A 168 3.05 83.06 124.89
N LEU A 169 3.77 83.43 125.96
CA LEU A 169 5.09 82.87 126.29
C LEU A 169 5.07 81.36 126.54
N TRP A 170 4.07 80.84 127.28
CA TRP A 170 3.93 79.40 127.54
C TRP A 170 3.69 78.58 126.26
N TYR A 171 2.98 79.13 125.28
CA TYR A 171 2.79 78.47 123.98
C TYR A 171 4.08 78.38 123.16
N LYS A 172 4.90 79.44 123.19
CA LYS A 172 6.24 79.44 122.56
C LYS A 172 7.17 78.40 123.20
N LEU A 173 7.14 78.27 124.52
CA LEU A 173 7.89 77.23 125.24
C LEU A 173 7.42 75.83 124.83
N TYR A 174 6.11 75.58 124.84
CA TYR A 174 5.54 74.30 124.41
C TYR A 174 5.94 73.93 122.98
N ILE A 175 5.92 74.86 122.02
CA ILE A 175 6.36 74.59 120.63
C ILE A 175 7.83 74.16 120.57
N LYS A 176 8.71 74.79 121.36
CA LYS A 176 10.15 74.44 121.40
C LYS A 176 10.40 73.09 122.08
N VAL A 177 9.60 72.74 123.10
CA VAL A 177 9.78 71.51 123.89
C VAL A 177 9.09 70.30 123.25
N LYS A 178 7.94 70.48 122.59
CA LYS A 178 7.16 69.40 121.96
C LYS A 178 7.94 68.49 120.98
N PRO A 179 8.77 69.00 120.05
CA PRO A 179 9.55 68.14 119.15
C PRO A 179 10.66 67.35 119.87
N LEU A 180 11.07 67.77 121.07
CA LEU A 180 12.04 67.04 121.91
C LEU A 180 11.40 65.84 122.62
N LEU A 181 10.07 65.71 122.59
CA LEU A 181 9.28 64.60 123.14
C LEU A 181 8.92 63.58 122.05
N SER A 182 9.90 63.19 121.21
CA SER A 182 9.68 62.46 119.94
C SER A 182 9.14 61.03 120.10
N MET A 183 9.27 60.41 121.28
CA MET A 183 9.01 58.98 121.47
C MET A 183 7.57 58.53 121.12
N ALA A 184 6.55 59.37 121.32
CA ALA A 184 5.15 58.99 121.09
C ALA A 184 4.72 58.94 119.61
N ARG A 185 5.47 59.56 118.68
CA ARG A 185 5.15 59.49 117.24
C ARG A 185 5.85 58.34 116.52
N VAL A 186 6.95 57.84 117.09
CA VAL A 186 7.74 56.75 116.50
C VAL A 186 6.95 55.45 116.49
N GLU A 187 6.15 55.16 117.53
CA GLU A 187 5.33 53.93 117.58
C GLU A 187 4.24 53.88 116.49
N ASP A 188 3.53 54.99 116.28
CA ASP A 188 2.50 55.10 115.23
C ASP A 188 3.13 55.03 113.82
N GLU A 189 4.27 55.70 113.60
CA GLU A 189 5.01 55.66 112.34
C GLU A 189 5.57 54.25 112.05
N MET A 190 6.08 53.57 113.08
CA MET A 190 6.56 52.18 112.97
C MET A 190 5.43 51.24 112.57
N LYS A 191 4.26 51.35 113.21
CA LYS A 191 3.10 50.53 112.88
C LYS A 191 2.60 50.77 111.44
N GLU A 192 2.56 52.01 110.99
CA GLU A 192 2.22 52.32 109.59
C GLU A 192 3.25 51.77 108.59
N LEU A 193 4.54 51.82 108.93
CA LEU A 193 5.61 51.28 108.11
C LEU A 193 5.52 49.75 108.03
N GLU A 194 5.23 49.07 109.13
CA GLU A 194 5.01 47.62 109.17
C GLU A 194 3.83 47.20 108.30
N ASP A 195 2.69 47.91 108.38
CA ASP A 195 1.52 47.61 107.55
C ASP A 195 1.77 47.85 106.06
N LYS A 196 2.50 48.92 105.71
CA LYS A 196 2.90 49.21 104.32
C LYS A 196 3.87 48.15 103.80
N LEU A 197 4.86 47.78 104.61
CA LEU A 197 5.84 46.76 104.28
C LEU A 197 5.18 45.40 104.07
N LYS A 198 4.24 45.01 104.95
CA LYS A 198 3.48 43.78 104.82
C LYS A 198 2.66 43.74 103.52
N LYS A 199 1.89 44.80 103.23
CA LYS A 199 1.11 44.89 101.98
C LYS A 199 1.98 44.88 100.73
N ALA A 200 3.13 45.55 100.78
CA ALA A 200 4.08 45.57 99.66
C ALA A 200 4.67 44.18 99.42
N LEU A 201 5.08 43.47 100.47
CA LEU A 201 5.59 42.11 100.37
C LEU A 201 4.54 41.12 99.85
N GLU A 202 3.31 41.17 100.36
CA GLU A 202 2.22 40.31 99.89
C GLU A 202 1.86 40.57 98.41
N SER A 203 1.92 41.83 97.97
CA SER A 203 1.67 42.18 96.57
C SER A 203 2.83 41.75 95.68
N LEU A 204 4.07 41.98 96.13
CA LEU A 204 5.27 41.57 95.43
C LEU A 204 5.31 40.05 95.22
N GLU A 205 4.96 39.27 96.23
CA GLU A 205 4.93 37.81 96.13
C GLU A 205 3.89 37.32 95.09
N LYS A 206 2.70 37.92 95.06
CA LYS A 206 1.66 37.58 94.08
C LYS A 206 2.08 37.93 92.66
N GLU A 207 2.59 39.14 92.46
CA GLU A 207 3.06 39.61 91.16
C GLU A 207 4.27 38.80 90.67
N GLU A 208 5.19 38.44 91.56
CA GLU A 208 6.35 37.63 91.20
C GLU A 208 5.95 36.21 90.76
N LYS A 209 5.00 35.58 91.45
CA LYS A 209 4.44 34.28 91.04
C LYS A 209 3.76 34.38 89.67
N LEU A 210 2.87 35.36 89.49
CA LEU A 210 2.17 35.56 88.22
C LEU A 210 3.14 35.85 87.07
N ARG A 211 4.18 36.66 87.32
CA ARG A 211 5.21 36.97 86.31
C ARG A 211 5.95 35.71 85.88
N LYS A 212 6.36 34.85 86.83
CA LYS A 212 7.05 33.59 86.54
C LYS A 212 6.17 32.64 85.72
N ASP A 213 4.88 32.54 86.06
CA ASP A 213 3.93 31.69 85.33
C ASP A 213 3.72 32.19 83.88
N LEU A 214 3.56 33.51 83.71
CA LEU A 214 3.41 34.12 82.39
C LEU A 214 4.69 34.02 81.55
N GLU A 215 5.85 34.15 82.17
CA GLU A 215 7.15 33.98 81.50
C GLU A 215 7.32 32.54 81.02
N HIS A 216 6.96 31.54 81.84
CA HIS A 216 6.95 30.14 81.44
C HIS A 216 5.99 29.87 80.26
N GLN A 217 4.77 30.43 80.30
CA GLN A 217 3.83 30.31 79.19
C GLN A 217 4.35 30.98 77.91
N ASN A 218 5.02 32.13 78.02
CA ASN A 218 5.60 32.83 76.89
C ASN A 218 6.73 32.01 76.25
N VAL A 219 7.64 31.46 77.05
CA VAL A 219 8.70 30.57 76.57
C VAL A 219 8.12 29.36 75.86
N LYS A 220 7.06 28.74 76.40
CA LYS A 220 6.38 27.61 75.74
C LYS A 220 5.84 28.00 74.36
N LEU A 221 5.15 29.13 74.24
CA LEU A 221 4.62 29.62 72.96
C LEU A 221 5.74 29.98 71.96
N LEU A 222 6.85 30.53 72.44
CA LEU A 222 8.02 30.81 71.62
C LEU A 222 8.67 29.52 71.12
N GLN A 223 8.73 28.49 71.96
CA GLN A 223 9.22 27.17 71.55
C GLN A 223 8.34 26.57 70.46
N GLU A 224 7.02 26.54 70.65
CA GLU A 224 6.07 26.04 69.64
C GLU A 224 6.20 26.81 68.32
N LYS A 225 6.36 28.13 68.37
CA LYS A 225 6.62 28.96 67.18
C LYS A 225 7.94 28.57 66.50
N ASN A 226 9.00 28.39 67.26
CA ASN A 226 10.32 28.03 66.73
C ASN A 226 10.30 26.63 66.11
N ASP A 227 9.61 25.66 66.73
CA ASP A 227 9.46 24.30 66.21
C ASP A 227 8.72 24.30 64.87
N ILE A 228 7.61 25.05 64.76
CA ILE A 228 6.88 25.23 63.49
C ILE A 228 7.77 25.91 62.44
N PHE A 229 8.58 26.90 62.85
CA PHE A 229 9.49 27.59 61.94
C PHE A 229 10.61 26.67 61.43
N LEU A 230 11.21 25.84 62.29
CA LEU A 230 12.19 24.83 61.95
C LEU A 230 11.60 23.77 61.01
N GLN A 231 10.36 23.33 61.27
CA GLN A 231 9.66 22.43 60.36
C GLN A 231 9.44 23.07 58.99
N LEU A 232 9.00 24.33 58.95
CA LEU A 232 8.81 25.08 57.71
C LEU A 232 10.11 25.21 56.90
N ASP A 233 11.24 25.47 57.57
CA ASP A 233 12.55 25.59 56.90
C ASP A 233 13.07 24.25 56.39
N SER A 234 12.82 23.15 57.11
CA SER A 234 13.15 21.80 56.63
C SER A 234 12.27 21.37 55.44
N GLU A 235 10.97 21.71 55.45
CA GLU A 235 10.09 21.51 54.30
C GLU A 235 10.51 22.38 53.10
N ARG A 236 10.99 23.61 53.34
CA ARG A 236 11.49 24.51 52.29
C ARG A 236 12.78 23.99 51.65
N THR A 237 13.73 23.50 52.45
CA THR A 237 14.97 22.91 51.92
C THR A 237 14.67 21.61 51.16
N GLY A 238 13.80 20.75 51.69
CA GLY A 238 13.32 19.57 50.98
C GLY A 238 12.60 19.89 49.66
N ALA A 239 11.84 21.00 49.60
CA ALA A 239 11.25 21.49 48.36
C ALA A 239 12.32 21.95 47.36
N GLY A 240 13.40 22.59 47.83
CA GLY A 240 14.55 22.93 46.98
C GLY A 240 15.21 21.71 46.35
N ASP A 241 15.42 20.64 47.11
CA ASP A 241 15.96 19.37 46.58
C ASP A 241 15.02 18.75 45.54
N LEU A 242 13.70 18.84 45.77
CA LEU A 242 12.70 18.39 44.80
C LEU A 242 12.70 19.24 43.53
N GLU A 243 12.87 20.56 43.64
CA GLU A 243 13.01 21.47 42.49
C GLU A 243 14.27 21.14 41.67
N GLU A 244 15.41 20.88 42.31
CA GLU A 244 16.63 20.48 41.60
C GLU A 244 16.44 19.13 40.88
N ARG A 245 15.85 18.14 41.55
CA ARG A 245 15.52 16.84 40.95
C ARG A 245 14.53 16.98 39.80
N LEU A 246 13.53 17.85 39.94
CA LEU A 246 12.58 18.15 38.88
C LEU A 246 13.29 18.77 37.68
N ALA A 247 14.15 19.78 37.89
CA ALA A 247 14.91 20.42 36.82
C ALA A 247 15.81 19.41 36.07
N LYS A 248 16.50 18.52 36.80
CA LYS A 248 17.30 17.44 36.19
C LYS A 248 16.42 16.48 35.37
N THR A 249 15.27 16.09 35.91
CA THR A 249 14.33 15.19 35.21
C THR A 249 13.76 15.85 33.96
N VAL A 250 13.45 17.15 34.01
CA VAL A 250 12.99 17.93 32.85
C VAL A 250 14.08 18.01 31.79
N SER A 251 15.35 18.23 32.16
CA SER A 251 16.47 18.21 31.21
C SER A 251 16.59 16.84 30.52
N ILE A 252 16.60 15.76 31.31
CA ILE A 252 16.68 14.38 30.77
C ILE A 252 15.48 14.09 29.86
N LYS A 253 14.28 14.54 30.23
CA LYS A 253 13.07 14.39 29.41
C LYS A 253 13.24 15.08 28.06
N ASN A 254 13.74 16.30 28.03
CA ASN A 254 13.95 17.04 26.78
C ASN A 254 15.01 16.35 25.89
N ASP A 255 16.10 15.85 26.49
CA ASP A 255 17.14 15.11 25.75
C ASP A 255 16.57 13.81 25.16
N LEU A 256 15.76 13.08 25.93
CA LEU A 256 15.08 11.87 25.46
C LEU A 256 14.04 12.17 24.38
N GLU A 257 13.30 13.28 24.50
CA GLU A 257 12.35 13.73 23.46
C GLU A 257 13.08 14.04 22.15
N GLN A 258 14.27 14.68 22.22
CA GLN A 258 15.10 14.92 21.05
C GLN A 258 15.63 13.62 20.43
N GLN A 259 16.12 12.68 21.24
CA GLN A 259 16.57 11.37 20.75
C GLN A 259 15.43 10.57 20.09
N LEU A 260 14.24 10.63 20.67
CA LEU A 260 13.06 9.95 20.15
C LEU A 260 12.65 10.55 18.80
N GLN A 261 12.68 11.86 18.67
CA GLN A 261 12.42 12.54 17.40
C GLN A 261 13.45 12.16 16.32
N GLU A 262 14.75 12.16 16.64
CA GLU A 262 15.81 11.73 15.70
C GLU A 262 15.63 10.26 15.28
N LEU A 263 15.28 9.38 16.22
CA LEU A 263 15.02 7.97 15.93
C LEU A 263 13.76 7.78 15.07
N GLN A 264 12.71 8.55 15.29
CA GLN A 264 11.51 8.53 14.44
C GLN A 264 11.81 9.02 13.01
N GLU A 265 12.59 10.08 12.86
CA GLU A 265 13.02 10.57 11.54
C GLU A 265 13.89 9.53 10.82
N ARG A 266 14.84 8.89 11.52
CA ARG A 266 15.62 7.77 10.97
C ARG A 266 14.75 6.59 10.57
N LEU A 267 13.81 6.20 11.42
CA LEU A 267 12.91 5.08 11.12
C LEU A 267 12.07 5.38 9.87
N SER A 268 11.50 6.59 9.75
CA SER A 268 10.78 7.02 8.55
C SER A 268 11.66 6.96 7.30
N SER A 269 12.91 7.42 7.39
CA SER A 269 13.85 7.35 6.27
C SER A 269 14.18 5.90 5.86
N GLU A 270 14.34 4.99 6.83
CA GLU A 270 14.58 3.57 6.56
C GLU A 270 13.33 2.87 6.02
N GLU A 271 12.13 3.24 6.46
CA GLU A 271 10.86 2.76 5.90
C GLU A 271 10.69 3.21 4.44
N ASP A 272 10.99 4.47 4.14
CA ASP A 272 11.00 5.00 2.76
C ASP A 272 12.09 4.31 1.91
N ALA A 273 13.28 4.10 2.45
CA ALA A 273 14.33 3.35 1.78
C ALA A 273 13.89 1.91 1.50
N HIS A 274 13.29 1.23 2.48
CA HIS A 274 12.78 -0.13 2.35
C HIS A 274 11.66 -0.23 1.32
N THR A 275 10.70 0.69 1.31
CA THR A 275 9.62 0.71 0.30
C THR A 275 10.18 0.94 -1.10
N ASN A 276 11.13 1.87 -1.26
CA ASN A 276 11.85 2.08 -2.51
C ASN A 276 12.60 0.82 -2.97
N LEU A 277 13.34 0.18 -2.08
CA LEU A 277 14.11 -1.05 -2.36
C LEU A 277 13.18 -2.22 -2.69
N ASN A 278 12.00 -2.30 -2.06
CA ASN A 278 11.01 -3.31 -2.37
C ASN A 278 10.36 -3.06 -3.75
N SER A 279 10.18 -1.79 -4.13
CA SER A 279 9.70 -1.41 -5.46
C SER A 279 10.71 -1.77 -6.56
N THR A 280 12.00 -1.53 -6.33
CA THR A 280 13.07 -1.89 -7.28
C THR A 280 13.23 -3.41 -7.34
N LYS A 281 13.19 -4.09 -6.20
CA LYS A 281 13.15 -5.56 -6.14
C LYS A 281 12.01 -6.12 -6.97
N LYS A 282 10.78 -5.59 -6.85
CA LYS A 282 9.63 -6.06 -7.63
C LYS A 282 9.81 -5.85 -9.14
N LYS A 283 10.45 -4.75 -9.56
CA LYS A 283 10.81 -4.52 -10.97
C LYS A 283 11.84 -5.54 -11.45
N LEU A 284 12.91 -5.74 -10.69
CA LEU A 284 13.96 -6.71 -11.00
C LEU A 284 13.43 -8.15 -11.01
N GLU A 285 12.56 -8.53 -10.08
CA GLU A 285 11.89 -9.83 -10.07
C GLU A 285 11.00 -10.00 -11.31
N GLY A 286 10.30 -8.95 -11.74
CA GLY A 286 9.55 -8.93 -13.00
C GLY A 286 10.44 -9.11 -14.22
N GLU A 287 11.56 -8.39 -14.29
CA GLU A 287 12.56 -8.53 -15.37
C GLU A 287 13.18 -9.92 -15.39
N ILE A 288 13.57 -10.47 -14.23
CA ILE A 288 14.08 -11.84 -14.10
C ILE A 288 13.02 -12.85 -14.57
N SER A 289 11.76 -12.66 -14.19
CA SER A 289 10.67 -13.54 -14.63
C SER A 289 10.49 -13.49 -16.15
N ASN A 290 10.56 -12.31 -16.75
CA ASN A 290 10.45 -12.14 -18.20
C ASN A 290 11.65 -12.78 -18.91
N LEU A 291 12.87 -12.51 -18.46
CA LEU A 291 14.08 -13.12 -19.00
C LEU A 291 14.07 -14.64 -18.86
N LYS A 292 13.61 -15.19 -17.73
CA LYS A 292 13.45 -16.64 -17.56
C LYS A 292 12.48 -17.22 -18.58
N LYS A 293 11.35 -16.53 -18.82
CA LYS A 293 10.35 -16.95 -19.80
C LYS A 293 10.90 -16.87 -21.23
N GLU A 294 11.61 -15.80 -21.57
CA GLU A 294 12.30 -15.66 -22.85
C GLU A 294 13.38 -16.74 -23.05
N VAL A 295 14.11 -17.11 -22.00
CA VAL A 295 15.08 -18.22 -22.05
C VAL A 295 14.36 -19.55 -22.28
N GLU A 296 13.24 -19.81 -21.60
CA GLU A 296 12.41 -21.01 -21.83
C GLU A 296 11.87 -21.05 -23.27
N ASP A 297 11.34 -19.93 -23.77
CA ASP A 297 10.84 -19.82 -25.15
C ASP A 297 11.97 -20.03 -26.17
N LEU A 298 13.15 -19.43 -25.94
CA LEU A 298 14.34 -19.65 -26.77
C LEU A 298 14.85 -21.08 -26.68
N GLN A 299 14.79 -21.73 -25.51
CA GLN A 299 15.13 -23.15 -25.36
C GLN A 299 14.17 -24.03 -26.15
N LEU A 300 12.87 -23.74 -26.15
CA LEU A 300 11.89 -24.43 -26.99
C LEU A 300 12.18 -24.23 -28.48
N VAL A 301 12.56 -23.02 -28.89
CA VAL A 301 12.97 -22.72 -30.28
C VAL A 301 14.24 -23.49 -30.65
N ILE A 302 15.24 -23.54 -29.77
CA ILE A 302 16.48 -24.30 -29.97
C ILE A 302 16.16 -25.80 -30.08
N GLN A 303 15.34 -26.34 -29.18
CA GLN A 303 14.97 -27.74 -29.18
C GLN A 303 14.23 -28.12 -30.47
N LYS A 304 13.36 -27.23 -30.97
CA LYS A 304 12.68 -27.39 -32.25
C LYS A 304 13.66 -27.31 -33.43
N ALA A 305 14.61 -26.38 -33.40
CA ALA A 305 15.66 -26.25 -34.40
C ALA A 305 16.63 -27.44 -34.39
N GLU A 306 16.94 -28.01 -33.23
CA GLU A 306 17.74 -29.24 -33.09
C GLU A 306 16.99 -30.46 -33.62
N GLN A 307 15.67 -30.55 -33.38
CA GLN A 307 14.83 -31.60 -33.96
C GLN A 307 14.74 -31.46 -35.49
N ASP A 308 14.56 -30.24 -36.00
CA ASP A 308 14.59 -29.96 -37.44
C ASP A 308 15.96 -30.29 -38.04
N LYS A 309 17.06 -29.92 -37.37
CA LYS A 309 18.41 -30.30 -37.78
C LYS A 309 18.59 -31.81 -37.79
N ALA A 310 18.17 -32.53 -36.75
CA ALA A 310 18.25 -33.99 -36.71
C ALA A 310 17.45 -34.64 -37.84
N SER A 311 16.28 -34.09 -38.18
CA SER A 311 15.47 -34.56 -39.31
C SER A 311 16.19 -34.31 -40.65
N LYS A 312 16.86 -33.17 -40.80
CA LYS A 312 17.65 -32.82 -41.99
C LYS A 312 18.91 -33.66 -42.09
N ASP A 313 19.62 -33.90 -40.99
CA ASP A 313 20.78 -34.80 -40.92
C ASP A 313 20.37 -36.24 -41.27
N HIS A 314 19.18 -36.68 -40.86
CA HIS A 314 18.64 -37.99 -41.25
C HIS A 314 18.32 -38.04 -42.75
N GLN A 315 17.72 -36.99 -43.32
CA GLN A 315 17.53 -36.86 -44.78
C GLN A 315 18.85 -36.88 -45.54
N ILE A 316 19.88 -36.19 -45.04
CA ILE A 316 21.22 -36.15 -45.63
C ILE A 316 21.88 -37.55 -45.59
N ARG A 317 21.71 -38.32 -44.50
CA ARG A 317 22.20 -39.70 -44.45
C ARG A 317 21.53 -40.59 -45.49
N ASN A 318 20.21 -40.51 -45.62
CA ASN A 318 19.48 -41.31 -46.63
C ASN A 318 19.93 -40.94 -48.06
N LEU A 319 20.12 -39.66 -48.35
CA LEU A 319 20.64 -39.20 -49.64
C LEU A 319 22.10 -39.65 -49.87
N ASN A 320 22.94 -39.67 -48.83
CA ASN A 320 24.29 -40.20 -48.92
C ASN A 320 24.33 -41.71 -49.16
N ASP A 321 23.41 -42.48 -48.55
CA ASP A 321 23.28 -43.92 -48.81
C ASP A 321 22.79 -44.19 -50.25
N GLU A 322 21.91 -43.35 -50.80
CA GLU A 322 21.52 -43.39 -52.21
C GLU A 322 22.70 -43.05 -53.16
N ILE A 323 23.54 -42.08 -52.81
CA ILE A 323 24.75 -41.76 -53.57
C ILE A 323 25.75 -42.93 -53.53
N ALA A 324 25.96 -43.54 -52.37
CA ALA A 324 26.83 -44.71 -52.23
C ALA A 324 26.31 -45.90 -53.07
N HIS A 325 24.99 -46.09 -53.13
CA HIS A 325 24.39 -47.11 -53.99
C HIS A 325 24.60 -46.82 -55.49
N GLN A 326 24.55 -45.56 -55.90
CA GLN A 326 24.87 -45.16 -57.28
C GLN A 326 26.36 -45.34 -57.61
N ASP A 327 27.27 -45.09 -56.68
CA ASP A 327 28.72 -45.33 -56.85
C ASP A 327 29.06 -46.84 -56.96
N GLU A 328 28.34 -47.72 -56.27
CA GLU A 328 28.47 -49.17 -56.46
C GLU A 328 28.02 -49.63 -57.86
N LEU A 329 26.97 -49.00 -58.40
CA LEU A 329 26.46 -49.28 -59.75
C LEU A 329 27.46 -48.86 -60.83
N ILE A 330 28.11 -47.71 -60.65
CA ILE A 330 29.17 -47.20 -61.54
C ILE A 330 30.40 -48.11 -61.50
N ASN A 331 30.77 -48.64 -60.32
CA ASN A 331 31.89 -49.57 -60.19
C ASN A 331 31.65 -50.93 -60.87
N LYS A 332 30.40 -51.42 -60.93
CA LYS A 332 30.06 -52.62 -61.71
C LYS A 332 30.21 -52.40 -63.22
N LEU A 333 29.73 -51.26 -63.74
CA LEU A 333 29.86 -50.91 -65.17
C LEU A 333 31.32 -50.71 -65.60
N ASN A 334 32.18 -50.19 -64.71
CA ASN A 334 33.62 -50.07 -64.98
C ASN A 334 34.36 -51.42 -65.00
N ARG A 335 33.88 -52.45 -64.27
CA ARG A 335 34.46 -53.80 -64.31
C ARG A 335 34.11 -54.55 -65.60
N GLU A 336 32.90 -54.37 -66.13
CA GLU A 336 32.48 -54.95 -67.42
C GLU A 336 33.24 -54.32 -68.61
N LYS A 337 33.53 -53.01 -68.56
CA LYS A 337 34.34 -52.32 -69.57
C LYS A 337 35.77 -52.86 -69.66
N LYS A 338 36.37 -53.28 -68.53
CA LYS A 338 37.76 -53.77 -68.47
C LYS A 338 37.91 -55.20 -68.99
N GLN A 339 36.92 -56.07 -68.78
CA GLN A 339 36.90 -57.43 -69.32
C GLN A 339 36.73 -57.48 -70.85
N LEU A 340 36.01 -56.53 -71.44
CA LEU A 340 35.88 -56.41 -72.90
C LEU A 340 37.16 -55.89 -73.57
N GLN A 341 38.01 -55.16 -72.85
CA GLN A 341 39.28 -54.62 -73.38
C GLN A 341 40.40 -55.69 -73.43
N GLU A 342 40.43 -56.63 -72.48
CA GLU A 342 41.44 -57.72 -72.43
C GLU A 342 41.15 -58.86 -73.43
N MET A 343 39.90 -59.03 -73.87
CA MET A 343 39.56 -60.02 -74.91
C MET A 343 39.95 -59.57 -76.33
N GLY A 344 39.97 -58.25 -76.58
CA GLY A 344 40.38 -57.70 -77.87
C GLY A 344 41.89 -57.75 -78.14
N GLN A 345 42.72 -57.79 -77.09
CA GLN A 345 44.18 -57.76 -77.23
C GLN A 345 44.78 -59.14 -77.60
N LYS A 346 44.13 -60.25 -77.21
CA LYS A 346 44.54 -61.61 -77.59
C LYS A 346 44.20 -61.98 -79.03
N THR A 347 43.15 -61.40 -79.61
CA THR A 347 42.77 -61.65 -81.02
C THR A 347 43.62 -60.84 -82.01
N GLY A 348 44.36 -59.83 -81.54
CA GLY A 348 45.29 -59.04 -82.36
C GLY A 348 46.66 -59.69 -82.57
N GLU A 349 47.16 -60.46 -81.61
CA GLU A 349 48.49 -61.10 -81.70
C GLU A 349 48.48 -62.34 -82.63
N ASP A 350 47.35 -63.04 -82.75
CA ASP A 350 47.21 -64.19 -83.67
C ASP A 350 47.05 -63.77 -85.15
N LEU A 351 46.60 -62.54 -85.42
CA LEU A 351 46.46 -62.01 -86.78
C LEU A 351 47.82 -61.55 -87.35
N GLN A 352 48.69 -60.97 -86.52
CA GLN A 352 50.01 -60.47 -86.92
C GLN A 352 50.96 -61.59 -87.39
N ALA A 353 50.87 -62.79 -86.79
CA ALA A 353 51.66 -63.96 -87.21
C ALA A 353 51.23 -64.55 -88.58
N THR A 354 49.99 -64.25 -89.03
CA THR A 354 49.48 -64.66 -90.34
C THR A 354 49.79 -63.63 -91.45
N GLU A 355 49.92 -62.35 -91.11
CA GLU A 355 50.25 -61.28 -92.06
C GLU A 355 51.72 -61.28 -92.52
N ASP A 356 52.67 -61.72 -91.67
CA ASP A 356 54.09 -61.80 -92.05
C ASP A 356 54.41 -62.93 -93.04
N LYS A 357 53.53 -63.94 -93.17
CA LYS A 357 53.64 -64.99 -94.21
C LYS A 357 53.01 -64.58 -95.55
N LEU A 358 52.06 -63.64 -95.55
CA LEU A 358 51.38 -63.16 -96.76
C LEU A 358 52.21 -62.12 -97.54
N ASN A 359 53.01 -61.31 -96.82
CA ASN A 359 53.85 -60.26 -97.41
C ASN A 359 55.09 -60.77 -98.20
N HIS A 360 55.50 -62.03 -97.99
CA HIS A 360 56.54 -62.67 -98.80
C HIS A 360 55.99 -63.20 -100.14
N MET A 361 54.70 -63.59 -100.21
CA MET A 361 54.04 -64.09 -101.42
C MET A 361 53.53 -62.96 -102.34
N ASN A 362 53.15 -61.79 -101.80
CA ASN A 362 52.69 -60.65 -102.62
C ASN A 362 53.81 -59.94 -103.40
N LYS A 363 55.08 -60.07 -103.02
CA LYS A 363 56.21 -59.48 -103.77
C LYS A 363 56.60 -60.26 -105.04
N VAL A 364 56.22 -61.53 -105.16
CA VAL A 364 56.47 -62.36 -106.35
C VAL A 364 55.30 -62.27 -107.35
N LYS A 365 54.08 -62.01 -106.88
CA LYS A 365 52.87 -61.82 -107.69
C LYS A 365 52.89 -60.50 -108.51
N ALA A 366 53.33 -59.40 -107.90
CA ALA A 366 53.33 -58.07 -108.51
C ALA A 366 54.31 -57.88 -109.69
N LYS A 367 55.22 -58.83 -109.97
CA LYS A 367 56.13 -58.79 -111.13
C LYS A 367 55.63 -59.55 -112.37
N LEU A 368 54.53 -60.30 -112.27
CA LEU A 368 53.95 -61.06 -113.39
C LEU A 368 52.64 -60.46 -113.93
N GLU A 369 51.94 -59.62 -113.15
CA GLU A 369 50.69 -58.96 -113.56
C GLU A 369 50.95 -57.74 -114.47
N SER A 370 52.13 -57.11 -114.41
CA SER A 370 52.51 -55.98 -115.29
C SER A 370 52.78 -56.35 -116.76
N THR A 371 52.92 -57.64 -117.08
CA THR A 371 53.18 -58.11 -118.47
C THR A 371 51.94 -58.67 -119.16
N LEU A 372 50.79 -58.75 -118.47
CA LEU A 372 49.54 -59.30 -118.99
C LEU A 372 48.58 -58.19 -119.48
N ASP A 373 48.59 -57.02 -118.84
CA ASP A 373 47.65 -55.92 -119.15
C ASP A 373 47.96 -55.14 -120.45
N GLU A 374 49.14 -55.32 -121.08
CA GLU A 374 49.47 -54.66 -122.35
C GLU A 374 49.04 -55.44 -123.61
N LEU A 375 48.58 -56.70 -123.47
CA LEU A 375 48.20 -57.56 -124.62
C LEU A 375 46.69 -57.85 -124.74
N GLU A 376 45.88 -57.55 -123.73
CA GLU A 376 44.43 -57.81 -123.75
C GLU A 376 43.57 -56.65 -124.32
N ASP A 377 44.13 -55.44 -124.48
CA ASP A 377 43.37 -54.21 -124.78
C ASP A 377 43.21 -53.85 -126.29
N ALA A 378 43.70 -54.69 -127.21
CA ALA A 378 43.56 -54.46 -128.66
C ALA A 378 42.83 -55.58 -129.43
N LEU A 379 42.85 -56.83 -128.97
CA LEU A 379 42.19 -57.94 -129.68
C LEU A 379 40.67 -58.01 -129.44
N SER A 380 40.15 -57.40 -128.36
CA SER A 380 38.72 -57.38 -128.03
C SER A 380 37.89 -56.39 -128.88
N ARG A 381 38.52 -55.34 -129.44
CA ARG A 381 37.84 -54.37 -130.33
C ARG A 381 37.39 -54.98 -131.67
N GLU A 382 37.92 -56.14 -132.06
CA GLU A 382 37.57 -56.78 -133.34
C GLU A 382 36.50 -57.89 -133.22
N LYS A 383 36.20 -58.36 -132.00
CA LYS A 383 35.23 -59.46 -131.81
C LYS A 383 33.91 -59.00 -131.18
N LYS A 384 33.27 -58.04 -131.88
CA LYS A 384 31.83 -58.07 -132.23
C LYS A 384 30.92 -57.13 -131.41
N LEU A 385 30.16 -56.18 -131.98
CA LEU A 385 29.47 -56.13 -133.29
C LEU A 385 28.60 -57.37 -133.66
N ARG A 386 28.35 -58.27 -132.70
CA ARG A 386 27.54 -59.52 -132.83
C ARG A 386 26.69 -59.74 -131.58
N GLY A 387 26.84 -58.92 -130.55
CA GLY A 387 25.99 -58.93 -129.37
C GLY A 387 24.73 -58.07 -129.50
N ASP A 388 24.64 -57.21 -130.52
CA ASP A 388 23.41 -56.49 -130.89
C ASP A 388 22.29 -57.43 -131.36
N VAL A 389 22.56 -58.74 -131.45
CA VAL A 389 21.59 -59.78 -131.81
C VAL A 389 21.03 -60.54 -130.59
N GLU A 390 21.73 -60.66 -129.46
CA GLU A 390 21.20 -61.43 -128.30
C GLU A 390 20.49 -60.56 -127.25
N LYS A 391 20.73 -59.25 -127.23
CA LYS A 391 19.83 -58.30 -126.54
C LYS A 391 18.46 -58.18 -127.21
N ASN A 392 18.29 -58.63 -128.46
CA ASN A 392 16.96 -58.87 -129.05
C ASN A 392 16.34 -60.22 -128.64
N LYS A 393 17.09 -61.13 -128.00
CA LYS A 393 16.57 -62.45 -127.60
C LYS A 393 16.09 -62.50 -126.15
N ARG A 394 16.81 -61.89 -125.20
CA ARG A 394 16.43 -61.97 -123.77
C ARG A 394 15.41 -60.92 -123.32
N LYS A 395 15.16 -59.86 -124.09
CA LYS A 395 13.91 -59.08 -123.96
C LYS A 395 12.67 -59.88 -124.41
N VAL A 396 12.80 -60.73 -125.44
CA VAL A 396 11.73 -61.63 -125.91
C VAL A 396 11.44 -62.77 -124.93
N GLU A 397 12.40 -63.23 -124.11
CA GLU A 397 12.17 -64.27 -123.08
C GLU A 397 11.52 -63.76 -121.78
N GLY A 398 11.59 -62.44 -121.51
CA GLY A 398 10.81 -61.79 -120.46
C GLY A 398 9.37 -61.52 -120.89
N ASP A 399 9.17 -61.11 -122.15
CA ASP A 399 7.84 -61.10 -122.78
C ASP A 399 7.23 -62.50 -122.83
N LEU A 400 8.06 -63.56 -122.88
CA LEU A 400 7.61 -64.95 -122.86
C LEU A 400 7.04 -65.38 -121.50
N LYS A 401 7.41 -64.77 -120.37
CA LYS A 401 6.85 -65.16 -119.06
C LYS A 401 5.46 -64.55 -118.81
N LEU A 402 5.23 -63.33 -119.31
CA LEU A 402 3.90 -62.75 -119.43
C LEU A 402 3.07 -63.45 -120.53
N ALA A 403 3.72 -63.93 -121.60
CA ALA A 403 3.08 -64.82 -122.57
C ALA A 403 2.85 -66.24 -122.02
N GLN A 404 3.56 -66.70 -120.98
CA GLN A 404 3.35 -68.01 -120.37
C GLN A 404 2.16 -68.02 -119.39
N GLU A 405 1.82 -66.88 -118.79
CA GLU A 405 0.50 -66.70 -118.14
C GLU A 405 -0.63 -66.58 -119.19
N ALA A 406 -0.37 -65.98 -120.37
CA ALA A 406 -1.32 -66.03 -121.50
C ALA A 406 -1.39 -67.42 -122.18
N VAL A 407 -0.34 -68.24 -122.11
CA VAL A 407 -0.30 -69.61 -122.64
C VAL A 407 -0.86 -70.61 -121.65
N ALA A 408 -0.82 -70.38 -120.34
CA ALA A 408 -1.60 -71.17 -119.38
C ALA A 408 -3.11 -71.07 -119.65
N ASP A 409 -3.59 -69.91 -120.13
CA ASP A 409 -4.97 -69.73 -120.59
C ASP A 409 -5.20 -70.32 -122.01
N LEU A 410 -4.22 -70.31 -122.91
CA LEU A 410 -4.31 -71.01 -124.21
C LEU A 410 -4.13 -72.54 -124.11
N GLU A 411 -3.43 -73.07 -123.12
CA GLU A 411 -3.32 -74.51 -122.82
C GLU A 411 -4.63 -75.06 -122.26
N LYS A 412 -5.45 -74.19 -121.65
CA LYS A 412 -6.84 -74.50 -121.27
C LYS A 412 -7.75 -74.60 -122.51
N ASN A 413 -7.62 -73.67 -123.47
CA ASN A 413 -8.37 -73.70 -124.74
C ASN A 413 -7.86 -74.79 -125.72
N LYS A 414 -6.57 -75.15 -125.66
CA LYS A 414 -5.99 -76.26 -126.43
C LYS A 414 -6.47 -77.62 -125.89
N LYS A 415 -6.64 -77.78 -124.58
CA LYS A 415 -7.26 -78.98 -123.97
C LYS A 415 -8.72 -79.19 -124.39
N GLU A 416 -9.46 -78.14 -124.71
CA GLU A 416 -10.83 -78.25 -125.27
C GLU A 416 -10.84 -78.59 -126.77
N LEU A 417 -9.91 -78.05 -127.56
CA LEU A 417 -9.77 -78.37 -128.99
C LEU A 417 -9.14 -79.76 -129.25
N GLU A 418 -8.21 -80.22 -128.41
CA GLU A 418 -7.63 -81.58 -128.49
C GLU A 418 -8.66 -82.67 -128.12
N GLN A 419 -9.64 -82.37 -127.26
CA GLN A 419 -10.79 -83.27 -127.01
C GLN A 419 -11.81 -83.29 -128.17
N SER A 420 -11.91 -82.21 -128.95
CA SER A 420 -12.71 -82.15 -130.18
C SER A 420 -12.01 -82.86 -131.36
N LEU A 421 -10.69 -82.75 -131.47
CA LEU A 421 -9.90 -83.42 -132.51
C LEU A 421 -9.81 -84.94 -132.28
N GLN A 422 -9.66 -85.40 -131.03
CA GLN A 422 -9.74 -86.81 -130.66
C GLN A 422 -11.11 -87.46 -130.95
N ARG A 423 -12.20 -86.67 -131.05
CA ARG A 423 -13.51 -87.17 -131.49
C ARG A 423 -13.60 -87.29 -133.01
N LYS A 424 -12.97 -86.38 -133.78
CA LYS A 424 -12.95 -86.39 -135.26
C LYS A 424 -11.94 -87.37 -135.86
N GLU A 425 -10.81 -87.62 -135.22
CA GLU A 425 -9.84 -88.63 -135.67
C GLU A 425 -10.35 -90.07 -135.45
N LYS A 426 -11.14 -90.31 -134.38
CA LYS A 426 -11.82 -91.59 -134.17
C LYS A 426 -12.91 -91.88 -135.22
N GLU A 427 -13.48 -90.85 -135.87
CA GLU A 427 -14.35 -91.02 -137.05
C GLU A 427 -13.54 -91.32 -138.33
N MET A 428 -12.40 -90.66 -138.54
CA MET A 428 -11.48 -90.89 -139.69
C MET A 428 -10.85 -92.29 -139.66
N ALA A 429 -10.45 -92.79 -138.48
CA ALA A 429 -9.98 -94.16 -138.30
C ALA A 429 -11.06 -95.21 -138.66
N SER A 430 -12.35 -94.88 -138.53
CA SER A 430 -13.47 -95.76 -138.93
C SER A 430 -13.77 -95.74 -140.44
N LEU A 431 -13.38 -94.68 -141.15
CA LEU A 431 -13.57 -94.54 -142.61
C LEU A 431 -12.35 -95.03 -143.40
N ALA A 432 -11.13 -94.89 -142.88
CA ALA A 432 -9.93 -95.43 -143.51
C ALA A 432 -9.91 -96.97 -143.51
N ALA A 433 -10.38 -97.60 -142.43
CA ALA A 433 -10.58 -99.05 -142.39
C ALA A 433 -11.60 -99.55 -143.43
N LYS A 434 -12.59 -98.71 -143.81
CA LYS A 434 -13.50 -99.02 -144.93
C LYS A 434 -12.85 -98.83 -146.31
N LEU A 435 -11.80 -98.01 -146.42
CA LEU A 435 -11.05 -97.80 -147.67
C LEU A 435 -10.05 -98.95 -147.94
N GLU A 436 -9.48 -99.54 -146.89
CA GLU A 436 -8.74 -100.81 -146.96
C GLU A 436 -9.61 -101.96 -147.52
N ASP A 437 -10.92 -101.96 -147.21
CA ASP A 437 -11.85 -102.96 -147.73
C ASP A 437 -12.22 -102.73 -149.21
N GLU A 438 -12.41 -101.49 -149.68
CA GLU A 438 -12.77 -101.17 -151.08
C GLU A 438 -11.60 -101.34 -152.08
N GLN A 439 -10.36 -101.01 -151.71
CA GLN A 439 -9.22 -101.20 -152.63
C GLN A 439 -8.84 -102.67 -152.80
N SER A 440 -9.13 -103.51 -151.80
CA SER A 440 -9.06 -104.98 -151.92
C SER A 440 -10.09 -105.54 -152.91
N LEU A 441 -11.19 -104.82 -153.19
CA LEU A 441 -12.16 -105.16 -154.23
C LEU A 441 -11.66 -104.77 -155.63
N VAL A 442 -10.93 -103.66 -155.74
CA VAL A 442 -10.25 -103.22 -156.99
C VAL A 442 -9.10 -104.16 -157.37
N ALA A 443 -8.51 -104.89 -156.41
CA ALA A 443 -7.60 -106.00 -156.68
C ALA A 443 -8.16 -107.04 -157.67
N LYS A 444 -9.47 -107.12 -157.91
CA LYS A 444 -10.04 -108.20 -158.71
C LYS A 444 -10.48 -107.79 -160.12
N LEU A 445 -10.81 -106.52 -160.37
CA LEU A 445 -11.37 -106.08 -161.66
C LEU A 445 -10.32 -105.70 -162.71
N GLN A 446 -9.16 -105.14 -162.34
CA GLN A 446 -8.13 -104.79 -163.33
C GLN A 446 -7.31 -105.99 -163.84
N LYS A 447 -7.28 -107.10 -163.09
CA LYS A 447 -6.78 -108.40 -163.56
C LYS A 447 -7.67 -108.99 -164.67
N GLN A 448 -8.99 -108.72 -164.67
CA GLN A 448 -9.94 -109.22 -165.66
C GLN A 448 -10.07 -108.36 -166.94
N ILE A 449 -9.62 -107.09 -166.95
CA ILE A 449 -9.86 -106.17 -168.09
C ILE A 449 -8.80 -106.22 -169.21
N LYS A 450 -7.55 -106.69 -168.99
CA LYS A 450 -6.57 -106.77 -170.12
C LYS A 450 -6.03 -108.15 -170.46
N GLU A 451 -6.48 -109.19 -169.77
CA GLU A 451 -6.65 -110.50 -170.41
C GLU A 451 -7.64 -110.43 -171.61
N LEU A 452 -8.50 -109.39 -171.70
CA LEU A 452 -9.36 -109.09 -172.86
C LEU A 452 -8.69 -108.27 -174.00
N GLN A 453 -7.38 -107.97 -173.93
CA GLN A 453 -6.64 -107.41 -175.08
C GLN A 453 -5.56 -108.37 -175.65
N VAL A 454 -5.49 -109.62 -175.15
CA VAL A 454 -4.75 -110.73 -175.77
C VAL A 454 -5.49 -111.34 -176.97
N CYS A 455 -6.72 -110.92 -177.31
CA CYS A 455 -7.54 -111.60 -178.33
C CYS A 455 -8.02 -110.71 -179.49
N ARG A 456 -7.17 -109.79 -179.98
CA ARG A 456 -7.38 -109.18 -181.29
C ARG A 456 -6.08 -109.09 -182.08
N ASN A 457 -5.76 -110.25 -182.64
CA ASN A 457 -5.51 -110.44 -184.07
C ASN A 457 -4.25 -109.77 -184.61
N GLU A 458 -3.18 -110.51 -184.90
CA GLU A 458 -3.06 -111.47 -186.02
C GLU A 458 -3.62 -110.95 -187.35
N ASN A 459 -2.74 -111.06 -188.35
CA ASN A 459 -2.97 -110.94 -189.79
C ASN A 459 -3.12 -109.52 -190.35
N TYR A 460 -2.10 -109.07 -191.08
CA TYR A 460 -2.03 -109.05 -192.55
C TYR A 460 -0.80 -108.17 -192.91
N LEU A 461 0.25 -108.75 -193.50
CA LEU A 461 0.55 -108.73 -194.94
C LEU A 461 0.71 -107.31 -195.53
N LEU A 462 1.95 -106.99 -195.94
CA LEU A 462 2.41 -106.51 -197.29
C LEU A 462 1.32 -106.16 -198.34
N PRO A 463 1.61 -105.58 -199.53
CA PRO A 463 2.48 -104.48 -200.02
C PRO A 463 1.80 -103.61 -201.15
N PHE A 464 2.58 -102.82 -201.95
CA PHE A 464 2.28 -102.20 -203.30
C PHE A 464 1.26 -101.02 -203.40
N GLN A 465 1.59 -99.78 -203.82
CA GLN A 465 1.98 -99.16 -205.13
C GLN A 465 0.88 -98.24 -205.73
N LYS A 466 1.15 -96.93 -205.83
CA LYS A 466 1.27 -96.16 -207.08
C LYS A 466 2.04 -94.88 -206.84
#